data_AF-A0A354T5U6-F1
#
_entry.id   AF-A0A354T5U6-F1
#
_cell.length_a   1.000
_cell.length_b   1.000
_cell.length_c   1.000
_cell.angle_alpha   90.00
_cell.angle_beta   90.00
_cell.angle_gamma   90.00
#
_symmetry.space_group_name_H-M   'P 1'
#
loop_
_entity.id
_entity.type
_entity.pdbx_description
1 polymer ?
#
loop_
_entity_poly.entity_id
_entity_poly.type
_entity_poly.pdbx_seq_one_letter_code
_entity_poly.pdbx_strand_id
1 'polypeptide(L)'
;MSIEVICTLVTAVTSIIAILLAVYSFWFQTRQANRTLGIIILRDCERDFFYSTEMRRRRFEAARFLMTRQPGQSPPQACYELLDFIDCFGIYVNRGLIEPELAWNTFYYWFSVYWHSLSKEVDELNEQTDGVPYLWNCHMLYSRLTKWGERHKRLPSETLRYAPERLQRFFADELSACRDACESTEPTPDLPVTPTAHKSDAGNGSYGV
;
A
#
# COMPACT_ATOMS: atom_id res chain seq x y z
N MET A 1 33.87 49.08 32.68
CA MET A 1 33.10 48.44 31.60
C MET A 1 31.66 48.90 31.76
N SER A 2 31.12 49.65 30.79
CA SER A 2 29.80 50.30 30.92
C SER A 2 28.68 49.27 30.97
N ILE A 3 27.64 49.52 31.75
CA ILE A 3 26.46 48.62 31.91
C ILE A 3 25.86 48.25 30.54
N GLU A 4 25.89 49.17 29.58
CA GLU A 4 25.41 48.97 28.20
C GLU A 4 26.13 47.84 27.45
N VAL A 5 27.44 47.66 27.67
CA VAL A 5 28.23 46.59 27.03
C VAL A 5 27.83 45.22 27.58
N ILE A 6 27.52 45.15 28.87
CA ILE A 6 27.06 43.91 29.51
C ILE A 6 25.66 43.56 28.98
N CYS A 7 24.76 44.54 28.87
CA CYS A 7 23.41 44.32 28.33
C CYS A 7 23.44 43.81 26.89
N THR A 8 24.24 44.42 26.01
CA THR A 8 24.33 44.02 24.59
C THR A 8 24.90 42.60 24.43
N LEU A 9 25.89 42.22 25.23
CA LEU A 9 26.45 40.87 25.20
C LEU A 9 25.43 39.82 25.67
N VAL A 10 24.68 40.10 26.74
CA VAL A 10 23.61 39.21 27.21
C VAL A 10 22.54 39.04 26.14
N THR A 11 22.09 40.13 25.50
CA THR A 11 21.10 40.03 24.42
C THR A 11 21.63 39.26 23.21
N ALA A 12 22.91 39.42 22.86
CA ALA A 12 23.49 38.69 21.74
C ALA A 12 23.52 37.17 22.00
N VAL A 13 23.92 36.76 23.21
CA VAL A 13 23.96 35.35 23.60
C VAL A 13 22.56 34.75 23.64
N THR A 14 21.58 35.45 24.21
CA THR A 14 20.20 34.94 24.26
C THR A 14 19.58 34.79 22.87
N SER A 15 19.84 35.73 21.94
CA SER A 15 19.38 35.62 20.55
C SER A 15 19.98 34.39 19.85
N ILE A 16 21.26 34.10 20.04
CA ILE A 16 21.91 32.92 19.43
C ILE A 16 21.27 31.63 19.96
N ILE A 17 21.07 31.53 21.28
CA ILE A 17 20.44 30.35 21.89
C ILE A 17 19.00 30.19 21.38
N ALA A 18 18.24 31.28 21.28
CA ALA A 18 16.88 31.26 20.76
C ALA A 18 16.82 30.77 19.31
N ILE A 19 17.76 31.19 18.46
CA ILE A 19 17.86 30.72 17.07
C ILE A 19 18.16 29.21 17.02
N LEU A 20 19.11 28.73 17.82
CA LEU A 20 19.45 27.30 17.87
C LEU A 20 18.27 26.44 18.33
N LEU A 21 17.55 26.88 19.37
CA LEU A 21 16.35 26.20 19.86
C LEU A 21 15.22 26.23 18.81
N ALA A 22 15.06 27.32 18.06
CA ALA A 22 14.07 27.42 17.00
C ALA A 22 14.39 26.46 15.85
N VAL A 23 15.65 26.38 15.41
CA VAL A 23 16.08 25.43 14.37
C VAL A 23 15.89 23.98 14.83
N TYR A 24 16.29 23.66 16.06
CA TYR A 24 16.09 22.33 16.63
C TYR A 24 14.61 21.96 16.73
N SER A 25 13.77 22.87 17.22
CA SER A 25 12.33 22.65 17.34
C SER A 25 11.68 22.47 15.97
N PHE A 26 12.08 23.26 14.98
CA PHE A 26 11.59 23.12 13.61
C PHE A 26 11.95 21.76 13.02
N TRP A 27 13.21 21.34 13.17
CA TRP A 27 13.65 20.02 12.71
C TRP A 27 12.90 18.87 13.39
N PHE A 28 12.71 18.97 14.71
CA PHE A 28 11.95 17.99 15.48
C PHE A 28 10.48 17.94 15.04
N GLN A 29 9.86 19.10 14.83
CA GLN A 29 8.48 19.20 14.31
C GLN A 29 8.35 18.60 12.92
N THR A 30 9.27 18.88 11.99
CA THR A 30 9.26 18.28 10.64
C THR A 30 9.38 16.77 10.73
N ARG A 31 10.29 16.26 11.58
CA ARG A 31 10.47 14.81 11.78
C ARG A 31 9.21 14.16 12.35
N GLN A 32 8.56 14.80 13.31
CA GLN A 32 7.33 14.31 13.91
C GLN A 32 6.16 14.35 12.90
N ALA A 33 6.03 15.42 12.12
CA ALA A 33 5.02 15.55 11.07
C ALA A 33 5.12 14.42 10.04
N ASN A 34 6.34 14.12 9.57
CA ASN A 34 6.57 13.03 8.62
C ASN A 34 6.18 11.67 9.20
N ARG A 35 6.40 11.42 10.50
CA ARG A 35 5.97 10.18 11.16
C ARG A 35 4.46 10.05 11.23
N THR A 36 3.77 11.12 11.60
CA THR A 36 2.30 11.13 11.64
C THR A 36 1.72 10.88 10.25
N LEU A 37 2.25 11.53 9.22
CA LEU A 37 1.85 11.29 7.83
C LEU A 37 2.09 9.84 7.41
N GLY A 38 3.25 9.27 7.75
CA GLY A 38 3.55 7.87 7.48
C GLY A 38 2.55 6.90 8.11
N ILE A 39 2.12 7.15 9.35
CA ILE A 39 1.11 6.34 10.04
C ILE A 39 -0.26 6.48 9.36
N ILE A 40 -0.64 7.68 8.93
CA ILE A 40 -1.92 7.91 8.22
C ILE A 40 -1.91 7.15 6.89
N ILE A 41 -0.86 7.30 6.09
CA ILE A 41 -0.72 6.60 4.81
C ILE A 41 -0.73 5.09 5.04
N LEU A 42 0.01 4.59 6.02
CA LEU A 42 0.02 3.16 6.35
C LEU A 42 -1.38 2.66 6.72
N ARG A 43 -2.10 3.37 7.59
CA ARG A 43 -3.45 3.00 8.01
C ARG A 43 -4.42 2.99 6.84
N ASP A 44 -4.30 3.97 5.95
CA ASP A 44 -5.16 4.04 4.76
C ASP A 44 -4.81 2.90 3.79
N CYS A 45 -3.52 2.60 3.57
CA CYS A 45 -3.09 1.41 2.83
C CYS A 45 -3.55 0.11 3.48
N GLU A 46 -3.51 -0.01 4.81
CA GLU A 46 -3.96 -1.18 5.56
C GLU A 46 -5.46 -1.37 5.36
N ARG A 47 -6.21 -0.29 5.46
CA ARG A 47 -7.65 -0.32 5.22
C ARG A 47 -7.98 -0.73 3.79
N ASP A 48 -7.30 -0.14 2.82
CA ASP A 48 -7.54 -0.40 1.42
C ASP A 48 -7.07 -1.82 1.02
N PHE A 49 -6.03 -2.34 1.66
CA PHE A 49 -5.52 -3.69 1.39
C PHE A 49 -6.36 -4.80 2.03
N PHE A 50 -6.69 -4.66 3.32
CA PHE A 50 -7.34 -5.73 4.10
C PHE A 50 -8.87 -5.64 4.08
N TYR A 51 -9.44 -4.43 4.08
CA TYR A 51 -10.88 -4.24 4.28
C TYR A 51 -11.63 -3.86 3.01
N SER A 52 -10.94 -3.43 1.94
CA SER A 52 -11.61 -3.18 0.66
C SER A 52 -12.14 -4.48 0.06
N THR A 53 -13.43 -4.50 -0.28
CA THR A 53 -14.08 -5.64 -0.95
C THR A 53 -13.36 -6.02 -2.23
N GLU A 54 -12.91 -5.02 -3.00
CA GLU A 54 -12.21 -5.26 -4.26
C GLU A 54 -10.83 -5.90 -4.05
N MET A 55 -10.07 -5.46 -3.04
CA MET A 55 -8.78 -6.08 -2.74
C MET A 55 -8.95 -7.48 -2.16
N ARG A 56 -9.96 -7.71 -1.31
CA ARG A 56 -10.31 -9.06 -0.82
C ARG A 56 -10.63 -9.99 -1.99
N ARG A 57 -11.39 -9.53 -2.98
CA ARG A 57 -11.70 -10.30 -4.21
C ARG A 57 -10.42 -10.65 -4.98
N ARG A 58 -9.54 -9.68 -5.22
CA ARG A 58 -8.25 -9.91 -5.91
C ARG A 58 -7.36 -10.88 -5.15
N ARG A 59 -7.30 -10.77 -3.82
CA ARG A 59 -6.55 -11.68 -2.95
C ARG A 59 -7.14 -13.09 -2.96
N PHE A 60 -8.46 -13.23 -2.99
CA PHE A 60 -9.13 -14.52 -3.16
C PHE A 60 -8.78 -15.16 -4.51
N GLU A 61 -8.90 -14.41 -5.61
CA GLU A 61 -8.55 -14.91 -6.95
C GLU A 61 -7.08 -15.30 -7.05
N ALA A 62 -6.19 -14.46 -6.52
CA ALA A 62 -4.75 -14.73 -6.47
C ALA A 62 -4.44 -15.96 -5.62
N ALA A 63 -5.02 -16.08 -4.42
CA ALA A 63 -4.82 -17.24 -3.54
C ALA A 63 -5.35 -18.53 -4.19
N ARG A 64 -6.51 -18.46 -4.84
CA ARG A 64 -7.10 -19.58 -5.57
C ARG A 64 -6.18 -20.03 -6.70
N PHE A 65 -5.73 -19.08 -7.52
CA PHE A 65 -4.78 -19.36 -8.59
C PHE A 65 -3.51 -19.99 -8.04
N LEU A 66 -2.88 -19.41 -7.00
CA LEU A 66 -1.63 -19.93 -6.45
C LEU A 66 -1.77 -21.32 -5.82
N MET A 67 -2.96 -21.71 -5.35
CA MET A 67 -3.24 -23.07 -4.86
C MET A 67 -3.51 -24.07 -5.97
N THR A 68 -4.16 -23.67 -7.07
CA THR A 68 -4.61 -24.60 -8.12
C THR A 68 -3.81 -24.51 -9.42
N ARG A 69 -2.84 -23.59 -9.51
CA ARG A 69 -2.09 -23.34 -10.74
C ARG A 69 -1.36 -24.60 -11.20
N GLN A 70 -1.39 -24.81 -12.50
CA GLN A 70 -0.56 -25.82 -13.15
C GLN A 70 0.77 -25.20 -13.58
N PRO A 71 1.85 -26.00 -13.70
CA PRO A 71 3.10 -25.53 -14.27
C PRO A 71 2.89 -24.86 -15.64
N GLY A 72 3.41 -23.65 -15.83
CA GLY A 72 3.31 -22.90 -17.08
C GLY A 72 1.99 -22.13 -17.28
N GLN A 73 1.08 -22.13 -16.31
CA GLN A 73 -0.12 -21.30 -16.36
C GLN A 73 0.21 -19.84 -16.00
N SER A 74 -0.16 -18.90 -16.87
CA SER A 74 0.02 -17.47 -16.61
C SER A 74 -0.83 -16.98 -15.44
N PRO A 75 -0.30 -16.06 -14.59
CA PRO A 75 -1.08 -15.43 -13.54
C PRO A 75 -2.29 -14.64 -14.07
N PRO A 76 -3.45 -14.70 -13.39
CA PRO A 76 -4.59 -13.85 -13.73
C PRO A 76 -4.28 -12.38 -13.41
N GLN A 77 -5.07 -11.47 -14.00
CA GLN A 77 -4.95 -10.03 -13.81
C GLN A 77 -4.94 -9.62 -12.32
N ALA A 78 -5.74 -10.29 -11.49
CA ALA A 78 -5.81 -10.06 -10.05
C ALA A 78 -4.45 -10.19 -9.33
N CYS A 79 -3.55 -11.06 -9.82
CA CYS A 79 -2.20 -11.19 -9.27
C CYS A 79 -1.36 -9.93 -9.56
N TYR A 80 -1.42 -9.40 -10.79
CA TYR A 80 -0.70 -8.18 -11.16
C TYR A 80 -1.25 -6.96 -10.44
N GLU A 81 -2.57 -6.83 -10.32
CA GLU A 81 -3.20 -5.72 -9.59
C GLU A 81 -2.85 -5.72 -8.10
N LEU A 82 -2.70 -6.91 -7.50
CA LEU A 82 -2.21 -7.05 -6.13
C LEU A 82 -0.75 -6.58 -6.01
N LEU A 83 0.10 -6.96 -6.96
CA LEU A 83 1.50 -6.53 -7.00
C LEU A 83 1.65 -5.04 -7.30
N ASP A 84 0.81 -4.46 -8.16
CA ASP A 84 0.78 -3.03 -8.46
C ASP A 84 0.45 -2.20 -7.21
N PHE A 85 -0.51 -2.67 -6.40
CA PHE A 85 -0.79 -2.05 -5.10
C PHE A 85 0.45 -2.08 -4.20
N ILE A 86 1.15 -3.21 -4.17
CA ILE A 86 2.36 -3.37 -3.36
C ILE A 86 3.51 -2.52 -3.91
N ASP A 87 3.63 -2.36 -5.23
CA ASP A 87 4.62 -1.48 -5.85
C ASP A 87 4.36 -0.02 -5.46
N CYS A 88 3.10 0.41 -5.52
CA CYS A 88 2.67 1.71 -5.02
C CYS A 88 3.03 1.91 -3.54
N PHE A 89 2.78 0.89 -2.71
CA PHE A 89 3.19 0.90 -1.30
C PHE A 89 4.72 0.99 -1.14
N GLY A 90 5.46 0.29 -2.00
CA GLY A 90 6.91 0.33 -2.09
C GLY A 90 7.43 1.75 -2.33
N ILE A 91 6.75 2.58 -3.12
CA ILE A 91 7.11 3.99 -3.34
C ILE A 91 7.12 4.76 -2.02
N TYR A 92 6.11 4.59 -1.17
CA TYR A 92 6.02 5.30 0.11
C TYR A 92 7.14 4.93 1.07
N VAL A 93 7.48 3.63 1.14
CA VAL A 93 8.59 3.15 1.98
C VAL A 93 9.94 3.58 1.41
N ASN A 94 10.12 3.49 0.09
CA ASN A 94 11.36 3.85 -0.58
C ASN A 94 11.68 5.34 -0.46
N ARG A 95 10.67 6.20 -0.53
CA ARG A 95 10.78 7.65 -0.30
C ARG A 95 10.91 8.05 1.18
N GLY A 96 10.84 7.09 2.10
CA GLY A 96 10.95 7.35 3.54
C GLY A 96 9.72 8.04 4.15
N LEU A 97 8.58 8.01 3.45
CA LEU A 97 7.30 8.47 4.01
C LEU A 97 6.79 7.47 5.05
N ILE A 98 7.04 6.18 4.85
CA ILE A 98 6.75 5.12 5.82
C ILE A 98 8.07 4.53 6.34
N GLU A 99 8.22 4.48 7.66
CA GLU A 99 9.38 3.85 8.29
C GLU A 99 9.39 2.33 7.99
N PRO A 100 10.53 1.73 7.56
CA PRO A 100 10.59 0.32 7.19
C PRO A 100 10.17 -0.64 8.31
N GLU A 101 10.41 -0.29 9.57
CA GLU A 101 9.97 -1.07 10.73
C GLU A 101 8.44 -1.19 10.78
N LEU A 102 7.75 -0.07 10.56
CA LEU A 102 6.29 -0.02 10.60
C LEU A 102 5.70 -0.80 9.41
N ALA A 103 6.25 -0.58 8.21
CA ALA A 103 5.89 -1.36 7.03
C ALA A 103 6.13 -2.87 7.22
N TRP A 104 7.24 -3.23 7.87
CA TRP A 104 7.58 -4.63 8.14
C TRP A 104 6.54 -5.27 9.07
N ASN A 105 6.24 -4.63 10.20
CA ASN A 105 5.31 -5.17 11.19
C ASN A 105 3.88 -5.34 10.64
N THR A 106 3.43 -4.43 9.77
CA THR A 106 2.06 -4.45 9.24
C THR A 106 1.91 -5.36 8.01
N PHE A 107 2.82 -5.29 7.04
CA PHE A 107 2.60 -5.88 5.71
C PHE A 107 3.53 -7.02 5.35
N TYR A 108 4.70 -7.16 5.99
CA TYR A 108 5.74 -8.08 5.51
C TYR A 108 5.25 -9.52 5.40
N TYR A 109 4.51 -10.00 6.39
CA TYR A 109 4.00 -11.37 6.41
C TYR A 109 3.22 -11.69 5.12
N TRP A 110 2.20 -10.89 4.80
CA TRP A 110 1.35 -11.08 3.64
C TRP A 110 2.09 -10.89 2.33
N PHE A 111 2.79 -9.74 2.21
CA PHE A 111 3.52 -9.37 1.02
C PHE A 111 4.59 -10.41 0.65
N SER A 112 5.37 -10.87 1.64
CA SER A 112 6.49 -11.75 1.40
C SER A 112 6.07 -13.09 0.79
N VAL A 113 4.85 -13.57 1.08
CA VAL A 113 4.30 -14.81 0.52
C VAL A 113 3.86 -14.62 -0.94
N TYR A 114 3.14 -13.54 -1.24
CA TYR A 114 2.73 -13.23 -2.61
C TYR A 114 3.95 -12.96 -3.50
N TRP A 115 4.90 -12.16 -3.03
CA TRP A 115 6.13 -11.88 -3.77
C TRP A 115 6.94 -13.15 -4.04
N HIS A 116 7.15 -13.99 -3.02
CA HIS A 116 7.84 -15.26 -3.22
C HIS A 116 7.14 -16.15 -4.25
N SER A 117 5.81 -16.14 -4.27
CA SER A 117 5.02 -17.01 -5.15
C SER A 117 4.91 -16.53 -6.60
N LEU A 118 5.10 -15.23 -6.84
CA LEU A 118 4.91 -14.56 -8.14
C LEU A 118 6.18 -13.95 -8.74
N SER A 119 7.27 -13.85 -7.96
CA SER A 119 8.51 -13.18 -8.40
C SER A 119 9.10 -13.75 -9.68
N LYS A 120 9.02 -15.07 -9.88
CA LYS A 120 9.51 -15.71 -11.11
C LYS A 120 8.74 -15.26 -12.34
N GLU A 121 7.41 -15.19 -12.24
CA GLU A 121 6.56 -14.73 -13.33
C GLU A 121 6.79 -13.24 -13.64
N VAL A 122 7.12 -12.43 -12.62
CA VAL A 122 7.54 -11.03 -12.81
C VAL A 122 8.88 -10.95 -13.53
N ASP A 123 9.84 -11.80 -13.18
CA ASP A 123 11.14 -11.86 -13.86
C ASP A 123 10.97 -12.27 -15.34
N GLU A 124 10.16 -13.30 -15.62
CA GLU A 124 9.82 -13.72 -16.98
C GLU A 124 9.12 -12.61 -17.78
N LEU A 125 8.23 -11.84 -17.15
CA LEU A 125 7.58 -10.69 -17.79
C LEU A 125 8.59 -9.59 -18.11
N ASN A 126 9.50 -9.29 -17.19
CA ASN A 126 10.55 -8.29 -17.39
C ASN A 126 11.48 -8.64 -18.56
N GLU A 127 11.80 -9.93 -18.73
CA GLU A 127 12.56 -10.44 -19.87
C GLU A 127 11.83 -10.23 -21.20
N GLN A 128 10.49 -10.32 -21.22
CA GLN A 128 9.68 -10.10 -22.41
C GLN A 128 9.55 -8.62 -22.80
N THR A 129 9.62 -7.70 -21.85
CA THR A 129 9.55 -6.24 -22.07
C THR A 129 10.92 -5.56 -22.23
N ASP A 130 11.88 -6.23 -22.89
CA ASP A 130 13.22 -5.69 -23.16
C ASP A 130 13.96 -5.16 -21.90
N GLY A 131 13.69 -5.76 -20.73
CA GLY A 131 14.35 -5.40 -19.47
C GLY A 131 13.85 -4.12 -18.81
N VAL A 132 12.72 -3.54 -19.24
CA VAL A 132 12.06 -2.48 -18.47
C VAL A 132 11.54 -3.08 -17.15
N PRO A 133 12.04 -2.64 -15.98
CA PRO A 133 11.72 -3.31 -14.72
C PRO A 133 10.30 -2.92 -14.26
N TYR A 134 9.34 -3.79 -14.58
CA TYR A 134 8.02 -3.77 -13.99
C TYR A 134 8.12 -4.17 -12.51
N LEU A 135 7.37 -3.47 -11.64
CA LEU A 135 7.33 -3.72 -10.18
C LEU A 135 8.69 -3.52 -9.45
N TRP A 136 9.52 -2.59 -9.93
CA TRP A 136 10.82 -2.28 -9.30
C TRP A 136 10.71 -1.90 -7.82
N ASN A 137 9.71 -1.09 -7.45
CA ASN A 137 9.55 -0.65 -6.05
C ASN A 137 9.14 -1.82 -5.16
N CYS A 138 8.36 -2.77 -5.69
CA CYS A 138 7.97 -4.01 -5.05
C CYS A 138 9.21 -4.87 -4.73
N HIS A 139 10.09 -5.09 -5.71
CA HIS A 139 11.36 -5.81 -5.49
C HIS A 139 12.25 -5.10 -4.44
N MET A 140 12.40 -3.78 -4.54
CA MET A 140 13.17 -2.98 -3.58
C MET A 140 12.57 -3.03 -2.18
N LEU A 141 11.25 -2.98 -2.07
CA LEU A 141 10.52 -3.13 -0.81
C LEU A 141 10.79 -4.51 -0.20
N TYR A 142 10.69 -5.59 -0.97
CA TYR A 142 10.99 -6.95 -0.50
C TYR A 142 12.40 -7.06 0.06
N SER A 143 13.40 -6.59 -0.70
CA SER A 143 14.81 -6.60 -0.28
C SER A 143 15.01 -5.80 1.01
N ARG A 144 14.41 -4.61 1.10
CA ARG A 144 14.56 -3.71 2.24
C ARG A 144 13.92 -4.27 3.50
N LEU A 145 12.71 -4.80 3.40
CA LEU A 145 11.99 -5.38 4.53
C LEU A 145 12.63 -6.70 4.99
N THR A 146 13.09 -7.54 4.06
CA THR A 146 13.80 -8.77 4.41
C THR A 146 15.11 -8.48 5.14
N LYS A 147 15.94 -7.55 4.62
CA LYS A 147 17.16 -7.10 5.31
C LYS A 147 16.88 -6.50 6.68
N TRP A 148 15.79 -5.74 6.83
CA TRP A 148 15.38 -5.20 8.13
C TRP A 148 15.06 -6.34 9.11
N GLY A 149 14.29 -7.33 8.67
CA GLY A 149 13.90 -8.48 9.49
C GLY A 149 15.07 -9.39 9.90
N GLU A 150 16.02 -9.61 8.99
CA GLU A 150 17.26 -10.36 9.25
C GLU A 150 18.14 -9.65 10.28
N ARG A 151 18.36 -8.34 10.13
CA ARG A 151 19.15 -7.53 11.09
C ARG A 151 18.60 -7.59 12.50
N HIS A 152 17.28 -7.69 12.64
CA HIS A 152 16.62 -7.77 13.95
C HIS A 152 16.36 -9.21 14.41
N LYS A 153 16.90 -10.22 13.71
CA LYS A 153 16.70 -11.66 14.01
C LYS A 153 15.22 -12.06 14.15
N ARG A 154 14.34 -11.38 13.41
CA ARG A 154 12.88 -11.64 13.40
C ARG A 154 12.46 -12.59 12.29
N LEU A 155 13.40 -12.99 11.43
CA LEU A 155 13.15 -13.83 10.26
C LEU A 155 13.68 -15.24 10.49
N PRO A 156 12.82 -16.28 10.39
CA PRO A 156 13.30 -17.64 10.24
C PRO A 156 14.02 -17.80 8.89
N SER A 157 14.76 -18.91 8.74
CA SER A 157 15.38 -19.26 7.46
C SER A 157 14.35 -19.25 6.32
N GLU A 158 14.79 -18.89 5.12
CA GLU A 158 13.92 -18.80 3.95
C GLU A 158 13.19 -20.12 3.66
N THR A 159 13.90 -21.23 3.78
CA THR A 159 13.36 -22.59 3.63
C THR A 159 12.21 -22.89 4.59
N LEU A 160 12.29 -22.39 5.82
CA LEU A 160 11.23 -22.57 6.83
C LEU A 160 10.10 -21.55 6.65
N ARG A 161 10.39 -20.38 6.07
CA ARG A 161 9.40 -19.34 5.80
C ARG A 161 8.46 -19.75 4.68
N TYR A 162 9.00 -20.32 3.61
CA TYR A 162 8.26 -20.70 2.41
C TYR A 162 8.12 -22.21 2.24
N ALA A 163 8.12 -22.96 3.34
CA ALA A 163 7.81 -24.37 3.32
C ALA A 163 6.43 -24.60 2.66
N PRO A 164 6.26 -25.59 1.77
CA PRO A 164 5.03 -25.80 1.01
C PRO A 164 3.77 -25.87 1.89
N GLU A 165 3.87 -26.50 3.06
CA GLU A 165 2.79 -26.62 4.04
C GLU A 165 2.34 -25.24 4.58
N ARG A 166 3.29 -24.34 4.83
CA ARG A 166 2.99 -22.98 5.32
C ARG A 166 2.36 -22.13 4.23
N LEU A 167 2.85 -22.25 2.99
CA LEU A 167 2.25 -21.59 1.84
C LEU A 167 0.82 -22.06 1.61
N GLN A 168 0.57 -23.37 1.63
CA GLN A 168 -0.77 -23.94 1.51
C GLN A 168 -1.70 -23.44 2.62
N ARG A 169 -1.23 -23.44 3.87
CA ARG A 169 -2.01 -22.93 5.00
C ARG A 169 -2.35 -21.45 4.83
N PHE A 170 -1.36 -20.64 4.45
CA PHE A 170 -1.57 -19.21 4.20
C PHE A 170 -2.65 -18.97 3.14
N PHE A 171 -2.58 -19.66 1.99
CA PHE A 171 -3.57 -19.48 0.94
C PHE A 171 -4.95 -20.04 1.31
N ALA A 172 -5.01 -21.14 2.07
CA ALA A 172 -6.27 -21.67 2.59
C ALA A 172 -6.95 -20.68 3.56
N ASP A 173 -6.16 -20.09 4.47
CA ASP A 173 -6.63 -19.05 5.39
C ASP A 173 -7.13 -17.84 4.60
N GLU A 174 -6.41 -17.42 3.55
CA GLU A 174 -6.82 -16.33 2.65
C GLU A 174 -8.13 -16.59 1.92
N LEU A 175 -8.31 -17.79 1.37
CA LEU A 175 -9.55 -18.17 0.70
C LEU A 175 -10.73 -18.14 1.68
N SER A 176 -10.50 -18.54 2.94
CA SER A 176 -11.54 -18.48 3.96
C SER A 176 -11.88 -17.03 4.34
N ALA A 177 -10.86 -16.18 4.53
CA ALA A 177 -11.02 -14.80 4.96
C ALA A 177 -11.63 -13.89 3.89
N CYS A 178 -11.40 -14.19 2.61
CA CYS A 178 -11.87 -13.37 1.50
C CYS A 178 -13.13 -13.92 0.80
N ARG A 179 -13.66 -15.07 1.22
CA ARG A 179 -14.83 -15.74 0.62
C ARG A 179 -16.05 -14.80 0.50
N ASP A 180 -16.42 -14.14 1.59
CA ASP A 180 -17.64 -13.31 1.64
C ASP A 180 -17.61 -12.17 0.62
N ALA A 181 -16.42 -11.65 0.31
CA ALA A 181 -16.26 -10.57 -0.66
C ALA A 181 -16.59 -11.03 -2.10
N CYS A 182 -16.37 -12.31 -2.41
CA CYS A 182 -16.74 -12.88 -3.71
C CYS A 182 -18.22 -13.22 -3.80
N GLU A 183 -18.85 -13.63 -2.68
CA GLU A 183 -20.26 -14.02 -2.63
C GLU A 183 -21.21 -12.80 -2.65
N SER A 184 -20.77 -11.64 -2.18
CA SER A 184 -21.56 -10.39 -2.15
C SER A 184 -21.88 -9.75 -3.51
N THR A 185 -21.46 -10.37 -4.62
CA THR A 185 -21.63 -9.90 -6.01
C THR A 185 -22.63 -10.70 -6.83
N GLU A 186 -23.53 -11.46 -6.21
CA GLU A 186 -24.74 -11.89 -6.94
C GLU A 186 -25.48 -10.62 -7.42
N PRO A 187 -25.77 -10.51 -8.73
CA PRO A 187 -26.47 -9.36 -9.24
C PRO A 187 -27.83 -9.33 -8.57
N THR A 188 -28.14 -8.26 -7.85
CA THR A 188 -29.52 -7.92 -7.51
C THR A 188 -30.31 -8.03 -8.82
N PRO A 189 -31.28 -8.95 -8.95
CA PRO A 189 -32.05 -9.08 -10.18
C PRO A 189 -32.66 -7.71 -10.46
N ASP A 190 -32.39 -7.16 -11.64
CA ASP A 190 -32.87 -5.87 -12.10
C ASP A 190 -34.35 -5.72 -11.69
N LEU A 191 -34.60 -4.83 -10.73
CA LEU A 191 -35.96 -4.41 -10.46
C LEU A 191 -36.51 -3.84 -11.77
N PRO A 192 -37.70 -4.28 -12.22
CA PRO A 192 -38.26 -3.82 -13.48
C PRO A 192 -38.38 -2.30 -13.43
N VAL A 193 -37.69 -1.63 -14.35
CA VAL A 193 -37.78 -0.19 -14.54
C VAL A 193 -39.22 0.12 -14.92
N THR A 194 -39.99 0.64 -13.97
CA THR A 194 -41.34 1.13 -14.23
C THR A 194 -41.22 2.32 -15.18
N PRO A 195 -41.88 2.30 -16.36
CA PRO A 195 -41.81 3.41 -17.28
C PRO A 195 -42.59 4.60 -16.69
N THR A 196 -41.86 5.62 -16.23
CA THR A 196 -42.45 6.90 -15.88
C THR A 196 -42.97 7.57 -17.15
N ALA A 197 -44.28 7.59 -17.31
CA ALA A 197 -45.00 8.31 -18.35
C ALA A 197 -44.70 9.82 -18.23
N HIS A 198 -43.88 10.35 -19.13
CA HIS A 198 -43.68 11.78 -19.27
C HIS A 198 -44.85 12.36 -20.06
N LYS A 199 -45.74 13.08 -19.36
CA LYS A 199 -46.83 13.85 -19.95
C LYS A 199 -46.22 15.09 -20.60
N SER A 200 -46.29 15.16 -21.93
CA SER A 200 -45.87 16.30 -22.74
C SER A 200 -47.02 17.30 -22.84
N ASP A 201 -46.98 18.37 -22.03
CA ASP A 201 -47.84 19.54 -22.22
C ASP A 201 -47.15 20.52 -23.18
N ALA A 202 -47.72 20.66 -24.38
CA ALA A 202 -47.32 21.64 -25.38
C ALA A 202 -48.01 22.99 -25.06
N GLY A 203 -47.24 23.91 -24.48
CA GLY A 203 -47.61 25.30 -24.25
C GLY A 203 -47.24 26.18 -25.44
N ASN A 204 -48.28 26.72 -26.07
CA ASN A 204 -48.31 27.63 -27.22
C ASN A 204 -47.72 29.02 -26.87
N GLY A 205 -46.86 29.57 -27.74
CA GLY A 205 -46.21 30.88 -27.53
C GLY A 205 -45.91 31.59 -28.84
N SER A 206 -46.95 32.22 -29.40
CA SER A 206 -46.95 33.11 -30.55
C SER A 206 -46.10 34.38 -30.30
N TYR A 207 -45.18 34.70 -31.21
CA TYR A 207 -44.62 36.05 -31.33
C TYR A 207 -45.12 36.66 -32.64
N GLY A 208 -45.92 37.72 -32.49
CA GLY A 208 -46.38 38.58 -33.56
C GLY A 208 -45.31 39.58 -34.00
N VAL A 209 -45.50 40.01 -35.25
CA VAL A 209 -44.75 40.97 -36.08
C VAL A 209 -44.73 42.37 -35.47
#